data_AF-A0A0G4LDT3-F1
#
_entry.id   AF-A0A0G4LDT3-F1
#
_cell.length_a   1.000
_cell.length_b   1.000
_cell.length_c   1.000
_cell.angle_alpha   90.00
_cell.angle_beta   90.00
_cell.angle_gamma   90.00
#
_symmetry.space_group_name_H-M   'P 1'
#
loop_
_entity.id
_entity.type
_entity.pdbx_description
1 polymer ?
#
loop_
_entity_poly.entity_id
_entity_poly.type
_entity_poly.pdbx_seq_one_letter_code
_entity_poly.pdbx_strand_id
1 'polypeptide(L)'
;MGWLDGWWSDAPKTSDPLASIDPKVREFLQRESPVKYNTASSTPSETKPSTEATAQQAPVDESARPLVPKESLFQDGRYAHLWKGYKPQGEIEAESKTDHEKLMDVLEGYKDRKYNLGRAALENCAIQQEEWINCMKNGAWEDRLQMCRKQVQRFERCYTMQTILLSRRRQVVGATAALYGEINIVHG
;
A
#
# COMPACT_ATOMS: atom_id res chain seq x y z
N MET A 1 -34.91 28.30 -11.01
CA MET A 1 -34.41 27.34 -9.99
C MET A 1 -33.01 26.91 -10.40
N GLY A 2 -32.01 27.73 -10.06
CA GLY A 2 -30.61 27.52 -10.42
C GLY A 2 -29.77 27.27 -9.18
N TRP A 3 -29.39 26.00 -8.96
CA TRP A 3 -28.52 25.60 -7.83
C TRP A 3 -27.36 24.69 -8.24
N LEU A 4 -27.22 24.35 -9.53
CA LEU A 4 -26.17 23.45 -10.03
C LEU A 4 -25.04 24.15 -10.81
N ASP A 5 -25.21 25.42 -11.19
CA ASP A 5 -24.17 26.19 -11.91
C ASP A 5 -23.08 26.80 -11.01
N GLY A 6 -23.14 26.58 -9.69
CA GLY A 6 -22.20 27.16 -8.72
C GLY A 6 -21.11 26.23 -8.19
N TRP A 7 -21.10 24.93 -8.55
CA TRP A 7 -20.13 23.97 -8.02
C TRP A 7 -18.90 23.81 -8.93
N TRP A 8 -19.01 24.11 -10.22
CA TRP A 8 -17.98 23.75 -11.21
C TRP A 8 -17.05 24.91 -11.59
N SER A 9 -17.24 26.09 -10.99
CA SER A 9 -16.45 27.28 -11.27
C SER A 9 -15.76 27.79 -10.00
N ASP A 10 -14.72 27.07 -9.55
CA ASP A 10 -13.53 27.64 -8.89
C ASP A 10 -12.59 26.49 -8.48
N ALA A 11 -11.96 25.86 -9.48
CA ALA A 11 -10.80 25.01 -9.25
C ALA A 11 -9.54 25.80 -9.64
N PRO A 12 -8.71 26.23 -8.67
CA PRO A 12 -7.36 26.67 -9.01
C PRO A 12 -6.63 25.48 -9.62
N LYS A 13 -5.96 25.72 -10.76
CA LYS A 13 -5.02 24.80 -11.40
C LYS A 13 -3.87 24.51 -10.43
N THR A 14 -4.10 23.59 -9.50
CA THR A 14 -3.07 23.04 -8.63
C THR A 14 -2.71 21.68 -9.21
N SER A 15 -1.43 21.51 -9.47
CA SER A 15 -0.80 20.38 -10.17
C SER A 15 -0.80 19.09 -9.35
N ASP A 16 -1.82 18.86 -8.52
CA ASP A 16 -1.82 17.78 -7.55
C ASP A 16 -3.07 16.88 -7.69
N PRO A 17 -3.00 15.82 -8.52
CA PRO A 17 -4.12 14.88 -8.73
C PRO A 17 -4.51 14.11 -7.47
N LEU A 18 -3.73 14.21 -6.37
CA LEU A 18 -4.10 13.66 -5.08
C LEU A 18 -5.16 14.50 -4.36
N ALA A 19 -5.40 15.76 -4.75
CA ALA A 19 -6.30 16.71 -4.08
C ALA A 19 -7.80 16.31 -4.04
N SER A 20 -8.22 15.37 -4.91
CA SER A 20 -9.59 14.85 -4.98
C SER A 20 -9.84 13.56 -4.16
N ILE A 21 -8.79 12.98 -3.54
CA ILE A 21 -8.87 11.71 -2.83
C ILE A 21 -9.24 11.91 -1.34
N ASP A 22 -10.03 10.98 -0.77
CA ASP A 22 -10.43 10.93 0.65
C ASP A 22 -9.19 11.02 1.57
N PRO A 23 -9.16 11.94 2.57
CA PRO A 23 -7.99 12.18 3.43
C PRO A 23 -7.40 10.91 4.06
N LYS A 24 -8.23 9.90 4.36
CA LYS A 24 -7.76 8.64 4.95
C LYS A 24 -6.92 7.80 3.98
N VAL A 25 -7.15 7.92 2.68
CA VAL A 25 -6.37 7.27 1.63
C VAL A 25 -5.06 8.03 1.38
N ARG A 26 -5.04 9.36 1.53
CA ARG A 26 -3.77 10.12 1.51
C ARG A 26 -2.86 9.75 2.66
N GLU A 27 -3.39 9.62 3.87
CA GLU A 27 -2.60 9.15 5.01
C GLU A 27 -2.05 7.74 4.80
N PHE A 28 -2.81 6.88 4.12
CA PHE A 28 -2.37 5.54 3.73
C PHE A 28 -1.26 5.60 2.68
N LEU A 29 -1.41 6.41 1.63
CA LEU A 29 -0.37 6.63 0.62
C LEU A 29 0.92 7.14 1.25
N GLN A 30 0.84 8.18 2.08
CA GLN A 30 2.01 8.74 2.77
C GLN A 30 2.70 7.74 3.71
N ARG A 31 1.97 6.74 4.23
CA ARG A 31 2.49 5.76 5.18
C ARG A 31 2.94 4.45 4.54
N GLU A 32 2.36 4.05 3.41
CA GLU A 32 2.55 2.72 2.82
C GLU A 32 3.01 2.74 1.35
N SER A 33 3.11 3.91 0.68
CA SER A 33 3.63 3.93 -0.69
C SER A 33 5.18 3.85 -0.71
N PRO A 34 5.78 2.87 -1.40
CA PRO A 34 7.23 2.80 -1.59
C PRO A 34 7.77 3.92 -2.49
N VAL A 35 6.90 4.55 -3.29
CA VAL A 35 7.23 5.71 -4.13
C VAL A 35 6.67 6.97 -3.46
N LYS A 36 7.57 7.88 -3.07
CA LYS A 36 7.18 9.23 -2.64
C LYS A 36 6.87 10.04 -3.90
N TYR A 37 5.59 10.33 -4.12
CA TYR A 37 5.18 11.29 -5.15
C TYR A 37 5.63 12.69 -4.71
N ASN A 38 6.86 13.08 -5.06
CA ASN A 38 7.30 14.47 -5.02
C ASN A 38 6.96 15.10 -6.37
N THR A 39 6.04 16.06 -6.37
CA THR A 39 5.82 17.00 -7.48
C THR A 39 6.99 17.99 -7.53
N ALA A 40 8.19 17.51 -7.88
CA ALA A 40 9.32 18.35 -8.20
C ALA A 40 9.19 18.82 -9.65
N SER A 41 8.89 20.10 -9.81
CA SER A 41 8.89 20.84 -11.08
C SER A 41 10.14 20.54 -11.91
N SER A 42 9.95 19.90 -13.07
CA SER A 42 11.01 19.65 -14.05
C SER A 42 11.32 20.94 -14.80
N THR A 43 12.46 21.57 -14.46
CA THR A 43 13.08 22.60 -15.31
C THR A 43 14.10 21.91 -16.22
N PRO A 44 14.11 22.15 -17.54
CA PRO A 44 15.04 21.49 -18.46
C PRO A 44 16.40 22.19 -18.44
N SER A 45 17.48 21.43 -18.44
CA SER A 45 18.82 21.95 -18.80
C SER A 45 19.52 20.96 -19.72
N GLU A 46 19.33 21.27 -21.00
CA GLU A 46 20.28 21.35 -22.11
C GLU A 46 21.60 20.54 -22.09
N THR A 47 21.78 19.89 -23.23
CA THR A 47 22.82 18.99 -23.75
C THR A 47 24.16 19.69 -24.10
N LYS A 48 25.29 18.97 -23.96
CA LYS A 48 26.43 18.77 -24.92
C LYS A 48 27.81 18.58 -24.20
N PRO A 49 28.88 18.04 -24.85
CA PRO A 49 29.07 16.67 -25.31
C PRO A 49 30.43 16.04 -24.88
N SER A 50 30.64 14.80 -25.32
CA SER A 50 31.78 13.88 -25.19
C SER A 50 33.22 14.44 -25.11
N THR A 51 34.07 13.78 -24.31
CA THR A 51 35.51 13.62 -24.62
C THR A 51 35.95 12.21 -24.22
N GLU A 52 36.42 11.43 -25.20
CA GLU A 52 37.11 10.16 -25.04
C GLU A 52 38.44 10.35 -24.29
N ALA A 53 38.72 9.47 -23.33
CA ALA A 53 40.09 9.15 -22.94
C ALA A 53 40.16 7.68 -22.52
N THR A 54 41.00 6.95 -23.25
CA THR A 54 41.30 5.53 -23.15
C THR A 54 42.19 5.19 -21.95
N ALA A 55 41.91 4.02 -21.36
CA ALA A 55 42.78 3.11 -20.59
C ALA A 55 43.25 3.52 -19.18
N GLN A 56 42.83 2.76 -18.17
CA GLN A 56 43.62 1.66 -17.59
C GLN A 56 42.86 0.96 -16.46
N GLN A 57 42.85 -0.37 -16.52
CA GLN A 57 42.31 -1.27 -15.51
C GLN A 57 43.07 -1.13 -14.20
N ALA A 58 42.34 -0.90 -13.11
CA ALA A 58 42.76 -1.21 -11.75
C ALA A 58 41.64 -2.03 -11.09
N PRO A 59 41.95 -3.15 -10.41
CA PRO A 59 40.94 -3.97 -9.77
C PRO A 59 40.52 -3.26 -8.48
N VAL A 60 39.34 -2.66 -8.48
CA VAL A 60 38.67 -2.24 -7.25
C VAL A 60 37.82 -3.40 -6.76
N ASP A 61 38.07 -3.77 -5.52
CA ASP A 61 37.46 -4.84 -4.74
C ASP A 61 35.91 -4.74 -4.79
N GLU A 62 35.31 -5.59 -5.63
CA GLU A 62 33.88 -5.65 -5.96
C GLU A 62 33.23 -6.81 -5.19
N SER A 63 33.42 -6.84 -3.87
CA SER A 63 33.05 -8.00 -3.02
C SER A 63 31.82 -7.78 -2.14
N ALA A 64 31.02 -6.72 -2.39
CA ALA A 64 29.87 -6.38 -1.53
C ALA A 64 28.56 -6.04 -2.24
N ARG A 65 28.42 -6.30 -3.56
CA ARG A 65 27.14 -6.17 -4.29
C ARG A 65 26.79 -7.49 -4.95
N PRO A 66 25.51 -7.90 -5.03
CA PRO A 66 25.15 -9.17 -5.62
C PRO A 66 25.33 -9.03 -7.13
N LEU A 67 26.23 -9.83 -7.72
CA LEU A 67 26.48 -9.82 -9.17
C LEU A 67 25.24 -10.22 -10.01
N VAL A 68 24.25 -10.82 -9.36
CA VAL A 68 23.09 -11.44 -10.00
C VAL A 68 21.87 -11.32 -9.08
N PRO A 69 20.65 -11.13 -9.63
CA PRO A 69 19.42 -11.14 -8.84
C PRO A 69 19.23 -12.48 -8.12
N LYS A 70 18.52 -12.44 -6.98
CA LYS A 70 18.19 -13.64 -6.17
C LYS A 70 17.38 -14.68 -6.94
N GLU A 71 16.65 -14.24 -7.97
CA GLU A 71 15.85 -15.06 -8.88
C GLU A 71 16.72 -15.84 -9.87
N SER A 72 18.01 -15.51 -9.99
CA SER A 72 18.93 -16.23 -10.85
C SER A 72 19.29 -17.59 -10.24
N LEU A 73 19.33 -18.62 -11.09
CA LEU A 73 19.66 -20.00 -10.68
C LEU A 73 21.15 -20.16 -10.28
N PHE A 74 22.02 -19.29 -10.80
CA PHE A 74 23.48 -19.36 -10.65
C PHE A 74 24.00 -18.06 -10.04
N GLN A 75 24.33 -18.11 -8.76
CA GLN A 75 24.83 -16.93 -8.01
C GLN A 75 26.31 -16.65 -8.26
N ASP A 76 27.01 -17.56 -8.95
CA ASP A 76 28.46 -17.52 -9.20
C ASP A 76 28.89 -16.38 -10.15
N GLY A 77 27.98 -15.50 -10.58
CA GLY A 77 28.28 -14.37 -11.47
C GLY A 77 28.59 -14.74 -12.94
N ARG A 78 28.71 -16.03 -13.28
CA ARG A 78 29.02 -16.51 -14.65
C ARG A 78 28.08 -15.95 -15.73
N TYR A 79 26.81 -15.82 -15.39
CA TYR A 79 25.78 -15.30 -16.29
C TYR A 79 25.36 -13.86 -15.96
N ALA A 80 26.12 -13.12 -15.14
CA ALA A 80 25.80 -11.76 -14.74
C ALA A 80 25.54 -10.83 -15.95
N HIS A 81 26.24 -11.07 -17.06
CA HIS A 81 26.04 -10.32 -18.30
C HIS A 81 24.62 -10.45 -18.90
N LEU A 82 23.94 -11.58 -18.68
CA LEU A 82 22.55 -11.78 -19.14
C LEU A 82 21.55 -10.92 -18.33
N TRP A 83 21.88 -10.62 -17.08
CA TRP A 83 21.01 -9.87 -16.17
C TRP A 83 21.22 -8.35 -16.23
N LYS A 84 22.27 -7.88 -16.91
CA LYS A 84 22.59 -6.44 -17.01
C LYS A 84 21.46 -5.59 -17.62
N GLY A 85 20.63 -6.17 -18.47
CA GLY A 85 19.47 -5.51 -19.09
C GLY A 85 18.12 -6.03 -18.60
N TYR A 86 18.09 -6.89 -17.58
CA TYR A 86 16.85 -7.45 -17.07
C TYR A 86 16.11 -6.40 -16.24
N LYS A 87 14.88 -6.09 -16.65
CA LYS A 87 13.91 -5.38 -15.82
C LYS A 87 12.90 -6.40 -15.29
N PRO A 88 12.66 -6.46 -13.97
CA PRO A 88 11.62 -7.33 -13.43
C PRO A 88 10.26 -6.91 -13.99
N GLN A 89 9.40 -7.89 -14.23
CA GLN A 89 8.08 -7.68 -14.84
C GLN A 89 7.25 -6.63 -14.08
N GLY A 90 7.34 -6.61 -12.75
CA GLY A 90 6.63 -5.62 -11.92
C GLY A 90 7.05 -4.17 -12.17
N GLU A 91 8.31 -3.92 -12.53
CA GLU A 91 8.77 -2.57 -12.90
C GLU A 91 8.29 -2.17 -14.29
N ILE A 92 8.30 -3.11 -15.25
CA ILE A 92 7.79 -2.89 -16.61
C ILE A 92 6.28 -2.59 -16.55
N GLU A 93 5.53 -3.36 -15.76
CA GLU A 93 4.09 -3.15 -15.57
C GLU A 93 3.81 -1.82 -14.87
N ALA A 94 4.58 -1.45 -13.84
CA ALA A 94 4.43 -0.17 -13.16
C ALA A 94 4.79 1.04 -14.04
N GLU A 95 5.75 0.89 -14.95
CA GLU A 95 6.13 1.89 -15.94
C GLU A 95 5.06 2.03 -17.04
N SER A 96 4.45 0.92 -17.46
CA SER A 96 3.37 0.91 -18.47
C SER A 96 2.00 1.36 -17.95
N LYS A 97 1.78 1.31 -16.63
CA LYS A 97 0.50 1.68 -16.02
C LYS A 97 0.24 3.17 -16.14
N THR A 98 -0.95 3.49 -16.63
CA THR A 98 -1.46 4.86 -16.63
C THR A 98 -1.65 5.35 -15.19
N ASP A 99 -1.60 6.67 -14.98
CA ASP A 99 -1.85 7.25 -13.66
C ASP A 99 -3.24 6.87 -13.12
N HIS A 100 -4.22 6.65 -14.01
CA HIS A 100 -5.55 6.17 -13.63
C HIS A 100 -5.51 4.74 -13.07
N GLU A 101 -4.81 3.82 -13.71
CA GLU A 101 -4.66 2.44 -13.23
C GLU A 101 -3.94 2.38 -11.88
N LYS A 102 -2.91 3.20 -11.68
CA LYS A 102 -2.22 3.31 -10.38
C LYS A 102 -3.16 3.76 -9.27
N LEU A 103 -4.05 4.72 -9.56
CA LEU A 103 -5.05 5.17 -8.59
C LEU A 103 -6.10 4.09 -8.30
N MET A 104 -6.50 3.32 -9.30
CA MET A 104 -7.43 2.20 -9.13
C MET A 104 -6.82 1.09 -8.29
N ASP A 105 -5.56 0.74 -8.51
CA ASP A 105 -4.82 -0.26 -7.72
C ASP A 105 -4.75 0.14 -6.22
N VAL A 106 -4.50 1.42 -5.93
CA VAL A 106 -4.48 1.94 -4.55
C VAL A 106 -5.86 1.83 -3.91
N LEU A 107 -6.90 2.17 -4.65
CA LEU A 107 -8.28 2.10 -4.16
C LEU A 107 -8.70 0.64 -3.89
N GLU A 108 -8.35 -0.27 -4.79
CA GLU A 108 -8.60 -1.71 -4.65
C GLU A 108 -7.83 -2.26 -3.44
N GLY A 109 -6.54 -1.96 -3.32
CA GLY A 109 -5.73 -2.37 -2.16
C GLY A 109 -6.30 -1.86 -0.82
N TYR A 110 -6.83 -0.64 -0.80
CA TYR A 110 -7.52 -0.11 0.39
C TYR A 110 -8.82 -0.85 0.71
N LYS A 111 -9.64 -1.17 -0.31
CA LYS A 111 -10.88 -1.94 -0.14
C LYS A 111 -10.61 -3.35 0.34
N ASP A 112 -9.64 -4.03 -0.27
CA ASP A 112 -9.23 -5.38 0.09
C ASP A 112 -8.69 -5.44 1.51
N ARG A 113 -7.88 -4.45 1.91
CA ARG A 113 -7.43 -4.35 3.30
C ARG A 113 -8.62 -4.18 4.25
N LYS A 114 -9.55 -3.29 3.94
CA LYS A 114 -10.73 -3.05 4.77
C LYS A 114 -11.61 -4.31 4.87
N TYR A 115 -11.77 -5.03 3.78
CA TYR A 115 -12.49 -6.30 3.73
C TYR A 115 -11.83 -7.36 4.63
N ASN A 116 -10.52 -7.58 4.45
CA ASN A 116 -9.78 -8.57 5.23
C ASN A 116 -9.71 -8.23 6.72
N LEU A 117 -9.60 -6.94 7.07
CA LEU A 117 -9.68 -6.47 8.45
C LEU A 117 -11.06 -6.76 9.06
N GLY A 118 -12.14 -6.47 8.33
CA GLY A 118 -13.50 -6.75 8.79
C GLY A 118 -13.73 -8.24 9.01
N ARG A 119 -13.28 -9.08 8.07
CA ARG A 119 -13.38 -10.54 8.18
C ARG A 119 -12.63 -11.08 9.41
N ALA A 120 -11.38 -10.67 9.59
CA ALA A 120 -10.58 -11.08 10.75
C ALA A 120 -11.19 -10.59 12.08
N ALA A 121 -11.75 -9.37 12.11
CA ALA A 121 -12.44 -8.86 13.29
C ALA A 121 -13.72 -9.67 13.62
N LEU A 122 -14.47 -10.11 12.60
CA LEU A 122 -15.62 -10.99 12.80
C LEU A 122 -15.22 -12.37 13.31
N GLU A 123 -14.17 -12.96 12.75
CA GLU A 123 -13.63 -14.26 13.21
C GLU A 123 -13.19 -14.17 14.70
N ASN A 124 -12.56 -13.07 15.10
CA ASN A 124 -12.17 -12.82 16.50
C ASN A 124 -13.36 -12.56 17.44
N CYS A 125 -14.51 -12.12 16.91
CA CYS A 125 -15.71 -11.77 17.67
C CYS A 125 -16.87 -12.76 17.45
N ALA A 126 -16.57 -13.96 16.94
CA ALA A 126 -17.56 -14.97 16.59
C ALA A 126 -18.45 -15.37 17.77
N ILE A 127 -17.90 -15.42 18.99
CA ILE A 127 -18.65 -15.77 20.21
C ILE A 127 -19.72 -14.71 20.51
N GLN A 128 -19.37 -13.43 20.46
CA GLN A 128 -20.32 -12.34 20.70
C GLN A 128 -21.38 -12.26 19.59
N GLN A 129 -20.99 -12.61 18.35
CA GLN A 129 -21.92 -12.71 17.23
C GLN A 129 -22.92 -13.85 17.46
N GLU A 130 -22.47 -15.01 17.96
CA GLU A 130 -23.34 -16.13 18.30
C GLU A 130 -24.32 -15.76 19.42
N GLU A 131 -23.86 -15.09 20.48
CA GLU A 131 -24.73 -14.61 21.58
C GLU A 131 -25.85 -13.70 21.08
N TRP A 132 -25.52 -12.77 20.17
CA TRP A 132 -26.52 -11.89 19.57
C TRP A 132 -27.54 -12.67 18.74
N ILE A 133 -27.07 -13.56 17.86
CA ILE A 133 -27.95 -14.40 17.03
C ILE A 133 -28.82 -15.31 17.92
N ASN A 134 -28.25 -15.90 18.95
CA ASN A 134 -28.94 -16.77 19.90
C ASN A 134 -30.00 -16.00 20.69
N CYS A 135 -29.74 -14.76 21.09
CA CYS A 135 -30.76 -13.91 21.71
C CYS A 135 -31.92 -13.61 20.75
N MET A 136 -31.63 -13.28 19.49
CA MET A 136 -32.66 -13.04 18.48
C MET A 136 -33.51 -14.30 18.23
N LYS A 137 -32.87 -15.47 18.15
CA LYS A 137 -33.54 -16.75 17.87
C LYS A 137 -34.26 -17.35 19.07
N ASN A 138 -33.65 -17.36 20.25
CA ASN A 138 -34.07 -18.13 21.42
C ASN A 138 -34.21 -17.30 22.72
N GLY A 139 -34.01 -15.98 22.67
CA GLY A 139 -34.01 -15.11 23.86
C GLY A 139 -35.38 -14.89 24.51
N ALA A 140 -35.38 -14.20 25.66
CA ALA A 140 -36.61 -13.75 26.30
C ALA A 140 -37.39 -12.80 25.40
N TRP A 141 -38.72 -12.78 25.54
CA TRP A 141 -39.60 -11.96 24.69
C TRP A 141 -39.30 -10.45 24.82
N GLU A 142 -39.02 -9.97 26.04
CA GLU A 142 -38.61 -8.59 26.34
C GLU A 142 -37.30 -8.21 25.63
N ASP A 143 -36.30 -9.09 25.68
CA ASP A 143 -35.00 -8.83 25.04
C ASP A 143 -35.13 -8.82 23.51
N ARG A 144 -35.97 -9.68 22.93
CA ARG A 144 -36.27 -9.66 21.49
C ARG A 144 -37.00 -8.38 21.07
N LEU A 145 -37.95 -7.88 21.87
CA LEU A 145 -38.62 -6.60 21.62
C LEU A 145 -37.65 -5.43 21.61
N GLN A 146 -36.58 -5.52 22.39
CA GLN A 146 -35.49 -4.55 22.40
C GLN A 146 -34.37 -4.88 21.41
N MET A 147 -34.57 -5.82 20.48
CA MET A 147 -33.58 -6.24 19.48
C MET A 147 -32.25 -6.67 20.09
N CYS A 148 -32.28 -7.29 21.28
CA CYS A 148 -31.09 -7.81 21.96
C CYS A 148 -29.97 -6.77 22.14
N ARG A 149 -30.33 -5.53 22.49
CA ARG A 149 -29.42 -4.38 22.64
C ARG A 149 -28.14 -4.69 23.41
N LYS A 150 -28.24 -5.43 24.52
CA LYS A 150 -27.07 -5.78 25.36
C LYS A 150 -26.05 -6.64 24.60
N GLN A 151 -26.54 -7.63 23.85
CA GLN A 151 -25.72 -8.53 23.06
C GLN A 151 -25.11 -7.81 21.85
N VAL A 152 -25.90 -6.95 21.18
CA VAL A 152 -25.41 -6.09 20.09
C VAL A 152 -24.28 -5.18 20.56
N GLN A 153 -24.44 -4.50 21.70
CA GLN A 153 -23.40 -3.63 22.25
C GLN A 153 -22.10 -4.38 22.57
N ARG A 154 -22.19 -5.63 23.07
CA ARG A 154 -21.01 -6.47 23.31
C ARG A 154 -20.30 -6.82 22.00
N PHE A 155 -21.06 -7.21 20.98
CA PHE A 155 -20.52 -7.48 19.65
C PHE A 155 -19.86 -6.25 19.04
N GLU A 156 -20.52 -5.09 19.04
CA GLU A 156 -19.98 -3.84 18.49
C GLU A 156 -18.69 -3.41 19.20
N ARG A 157 -18.64 -3.55 20.53
CA ARG A 157 -17.43 -3.25 21.32
C ARG A 157 -16.28 -4.19 20.95
N CYS A 158 -16.54 -5.48 20.77
CA CYS A 158 -15.53 -6.43 20.30
C CYS A 158 -15.03 -6.06 18.90
N TYR A 159 -15.96 -5.84 17.97
CA TYR A 159 -15.66 -5.56 16.57
C TYR A 159 -14.84 -4.27 16.39
N THR A 160 -15.22 -3.20 17.09
CA THR A 160 -14.51 -1.91 17.05
C THR A 160 -13.11 -2.01 17.63
N MET A 161 -12.95 -2.66 18.79
CA MET A 161 -11.63 -2.91 19.40
C MET A 161 -10.73 -3.73 18.46
N GLN A 162 -11.26 -4.81 17.88
CA GLN A 162 -10.49 -5.66 16.96
C GLN A 162 -10.10 -4.90 15.69
N THR A 163 -11.02 -4.12 15.10
CA THR A 163 -10.71 -3.34 13.90
C THR A 163 -9.61 -2.30 14.17
N ILE A 164 -9.62 -1.65 15.33
CA ILE A 164 -8.57 -0.70 15.74
C ILE A 164 -7.24 -1.42 15.98
N LEU A 165 -7.24 -2.54 16.70
CA LEU A 165 -6.03 -3.31 16.97
C LEU A 165 -5.42 -3.88 15.69
N LEU A 166 -6.22 -4.47 14.81
CA LEU A 166 -5.76 -5.08 13.57
C LEU A 166 -5.28 -4.03 12.55
N SER A 167 -5.97 -2.88 12.47
CA SER A 167 -5.51 -1.78 11.62
C SER A 167 -4.15 -1.25 12.06
N ARG A 168 -3.90 -1.13 13.38
CA ARG A 168 -2.60 -0.72 13.94
C ARG A 168 -1.53 -1.81 13.86
N ARG A 169 -1.86 -3.07 14.16
CA ARG A 169 -0.88 -4.18 14.19
C ARG A 169 -0.30 -4.49 12.82
N ARG A 170 -1.12 -4.44 11.76
CA ARG A 170 -0.62 -4.62 10.40
C ARG A 170 0.23 -3.45 9.91
N GLN A 171 0.04 -2.24 10.46
CA GLN A 171 0.93 -1.11 10.21
C GLN A 171 2.31 -1.33 10.85
N VAL A 172 2.38 -2.00 12.00
CA VAL A 172 3.66 -2.43 12.58
C VAL A 172 4.28 -3.54 11.74
N VAL A 173 3.52 -4.53 11.25
CA VAL A 173 4.05 -5.57 10.35
C VAL A 173 4.53 -5.00 9.01
N GLY A 174 3.79 -4.05 8.42
CA GLY A 174 4.17 -3.34 7.21
C GLY A 174 5.38 -2.42 7.40
N ALA A 175 5.46 -1.69 8.52
CA ALA A 175 6.65 -0.92 8.88
C ALA A 175 7.84 -1.82 9.18
N THR A 176 7.66 -2.97 9.84
CA THR A 176 8.73 -3.96 10.01
C THR A 176 9.08 -4.64 8.71
N ALA A 177 8.15 -4.89 7.79
CA ALA A 177 8.45 -5.44 6.47
C ALA A 177 9.17 -4.41 5.58
N ALA A 178 8.83 -3.13 5.70
CA ALA A 178 9.57 -2.04 5.10
C ALA A 178 10.97 -1.93 5.70
N LEU A 179 11.12 -2.04 7.04
CA LEU A 179 12.43 -2.02 7.71
C LEU A 179 13.26 -3.28 7.43
N TYR A 180 12.67 -4.48 7.38
CA TYR A 180 13.37 -5.72 7.01
C TYR A 180 13.59 -5.84 5.50
N GLY A 181 12.78 -5.15 4.68
CA GLY A 181 13.02 -4.92 3.26
C GLY A 181 14.18 -3.94 3.06
N GLU A 182 14.21 -2.83 3.79
CA GLU A 182 15.29 -1.83 3.79
C GLU A 182 16.60 -2.39 4.36
N ILE A 183 16.57 -3.21 5.41
CA ILE A 183 17.77 -3.89 5.93
C ILE A 183 18.32 -4.91 4.90
N ASN A 184 17.46 -5.58 4.13
CA ASN A 184 17.89 -6.43 3.01
C ASN A 184 18.23 -5.66 1.73
N ILE A 185 17.95 -4.34 1.66
CA ILE A 185 18.37 -3.43 0.59
C ILE A 185 19.70 -2.73 0.95
N VAL A 186 20.03 -2.63 2.24
CA VAL A 186 21.31 -2.03 2.72
C VAL A 186 22.42 -3.08 2.86
N HIS A 187 22.10 -4.38 2.80
CA HIS A 187 23.07 -5.49 2.80
C HIS A 187 22.82 -6.50 1.67
N GLY A 188 22.35 -6.02 0.52
CA GLY A 188 22.26 -6.76 -0.73
C GLY A 188 23.29 -6.24 -1.72
#